data_AF-A0A0N8PT56-F1
#
_entry.id   AF-A0A0N8PT56-F1
#
_cell.length_a   1.000
_cell.length_b   1.000
_cell.length_c   1.000
_cell.angle_alpha   90.00
_cell.angle_beta   90.00
_cell.angle_gamma   90.00
#
_symmetry.space_group_name_H-M   'P 1'
#
loop_
_entity.id
_entity.type
_entity.pdbx_description
1 polymer ?
#
loop_
_entity_poly.entity_id
_entity_poly.type
_entity_poly.pdbx_seq_one_letter_code
_entity_poly.pdbx_strand_id
1 'polypeptide(L)' 'MQAQEYNEQGCPLRNQQGSDGVKDFAAILARLAPEQYAAFQAERAARQDELNQYVTRYGYRT' A
#
# COMPACT_ATOMS: atom_id res chain seq x y z
N MET A 1 -7.94 4.16 -25.30
CA MET A 1 -7.88 3.46 -24.00
C MET A 1 -7.17 2.14 -24.23
N GLN A 2 -6.04 1.87 -23.57
CA GLN A 2 -5.36 0.57 -23.71
C GLN A 2 -6.13 -0.51 -22.94
N ALA A 3 -6.17 -1.73 -23.47
CA ALA A 3 -6.79 -2.87 -22.81
C ALA A 3 -6.05 -3.18 -21.50
N GLN A 4 -6.80 -3.43 -20.43
CA GLN A 4 -6.24 -3.75 -19.12
C GLN A 4 -5.79 -5.22 -19.12
N GLU A 5 -4.48 -5.44 -19.08
CA GLU A 5 -3.86 -6.77 -19.06
C GLU A 5 -3.89 -7.32 -17.62
N TYR A 6 -4.12 -8.62 -17.43
CA TYR A 6 -4.18 -9.27 -16.11
C TYR A 6 -3.21 -10.45 -16.03
N ASN A 7 -2.69 -10.76 -14.84
CA ASN A 7 -1.87 -11.94 -14.58
C ASN A 7 -2.74 -13.20 -14.39
N GLU A 8 -2.10 -14.36 -14.23
CA GLU A 8 -2.77 -15.65 -14.04
C GLU A 8 -3.68 -15.71 -12.79
N GLN A 9 -3.48 -14.81 -11.84
CA GLN A 9 -4.30 -14.68 -10.62
C GLN A 9 -5.37 -13.59 -10.75
N GLY A 10 -5.52 -12.96 -11.92
CA GLY A 10 -6.49 -11.91 -12.19
C GLY A 10 -6.11 -10.54 -11.61
N CYS A 11 -4.84 -10.29 -11.30
CA CYS A 11 -4.34 -8.96 -10.92
C CYS A 11 -3.96 -8.15 -12.16
N PRO A 12 -4.40 -6.90 -12.31
CA PRO A 12 -4.05 -6.09 -13.47
C PRO A 12 -2.53 -5.90 -13.55
N LEU A 13 -1.91 -6.12 -14.70
CA LEU A 13 -0.45 -6.02 -14.90
C LEU A 13 0.04 -4.57 -14.99
N ARG A 14 -0.86 -3.63 -15.34
CA ARG A 14 -0.58 -2.20 -15.45
C ARG A 14 -1.47 -1.40 -14.51
N ASN A 15 -0.97 -0.25 -14.06
CA ASN A 15 -1.66 0.67 -13.14
C ASN A 15 -2.05 0.03 -11.80
N GLN A 16 -1.27 -0.96 -11.33
CA GLN A 16 -1.45 -1.50 -9.98
C GLN A 16 -1.18 -0.38 -8.97
N GLN A 17 -2.22 0.03 -8.27
CA GLN A 17 -2.04 0.81 -7.06
C GLN A 17 -1.59 -0.16 -5.95
N GLY A 18 -0.84 0.30 -4.95
CA GLY A 18 -0.37 -0.58 -3.87
C GLY A 18 -1.51 -1.33 -3.16
N SER A 19 -2.75 -0.82 -3.25
CA SER A 19 -3.99 -1.47 -2.80
C SER A 19 -4.42 -2.68 -3.63
N ASP A 20 -4.00 -2.76 -4.90
CA ASP A 20 -4.39 -3.81 -5.85
C ASP A 20 -3.45 -5.02 -5.81
N GLY A 21 -2.21 -4.82 -5.36
CA GLY A 21 -1.16 -5.85 -5.33
C GLY A 21 -1.26 -6.82 -4.16
N VAL A 22 -1.94 -6.44 -3.06
CA VAL A 22 -2.17 -7.32 -1.91
C VAL A 22 -3.66 -7.59 -1.77
N LYS A 23 -4.13 -8.64 -2.44
CA LYS A 23 -5.47 -9.19 -2.19
C LYS A 23 -5.63 -9.45 -0.70
N ASP A 24 -6.78 -9.06 -0.16
CA ASP A 24 -7.17 -9.32 1.22
C ASP A 24 -6.27 -8.69 2.30
N PHE A 25 -5.50 -7.65 2.00
CA PHE A 25 -4.65 -6.98 3.00
C PHE A 25 -5.43 -6.57 4.26
N ALA A 26 -6.63 -6.00 4.07
CA ALA A 26 -7.52 -5.65 5.19
C ALA A 26 -7.95 -6.89 6.00
N ALA A 27 -8.19 -8.03 5.34
CA ALA A 27 -8.55 -9.26 6.03
C ALA A 27 -7.35 -9.90 6.75
N ILE A 28 -6.14 -9.74 6.22
CA ILE A 28 -4.89 -10.14 6.91
C ILE A 28 -4.74 -9.32 8.19
N LEU A 29 -4.88 -7.99 8.10
CA LEU A 29 -4.81 -7.10 9.27
C LEU A 29 -5.88 -7.44 10.31
N ALA A 30 -7.10 -7.79 9.89
CA ALA A 30 -8.19 -8.18 10.78
C ALA A 30 -7.94 -9.50 11.53
N ARG A 31 -7.02 -10.35 11.05
CA ARG A 31 -6.65 -11.63 11.68
C ARG A 31 -5.45 -11.50 12.62
N LEU A 32 -4.80 -10.34 12.68
CA LEU A 32 -3.66 -10.13 13.57
C LEU A 32 -4.09 -10.13 15.03
N ALA A 33 -3.20 -10.61 15.91
CA ALA A 33 -3.37 -10.39 17.34
C ALA A 33 -3.34 -8.88 17.65
N PRO A 34 -4.02 -8.40 18.70
CA PRO A 34 -4.08 -6.97 19.02
C PRO A 34 -2.71 -6.30 19.12
N GLU A 35 -1.72 -6.97 19.70
CA GLU A 35 -0.34 -6.48 19.83
C GLU A 35 0.35 -6.30 18.48
N GLN A 36 0.15 -7.25 17.56
CA GLN A 36 0.71 -7.19 16.21
C GLN A 36 0.04 -6.09 15.37
N TYR A 37 -1.28 -5.92 15.53
CA TYR A 37 -2.00 -4.84 14.87
C TYR A 37 -1.55 -3.47 15.38
N ALA A 38 -1.33 -3.33 16.70
CA ALA A 38 -0.81 -2.10 17.29
C ALA A 38 0.60 -1.77 16.78
N ALA A 39 1.50 -2.77 16.73
CA ALA A 39 2.84 -2.61 16.17
C ALA A 39 2.81 -2.21 14.68
N PHE A 40 1.94 -2.83 13.89
CA PHE A 40 1.73 -2.47 12.48
C PHE A 40 1.27 -1.01 12.32
N GLN A 41 0.32 -0.56 13.14
CA GLN A 41 -0.19 0.82 13.05
C GLN A 41 0.87 1.86 13.45
N ALA A 42 1.72 1.55 14.42
CA ALA A 42 2.84 2.40 14.80
C ALA A 42 3.87 2.53 13.66
N GLU A 43 4.24 1.41 13.05
CA GLU A 43 5.15 1.38 11.90
C GLU A 43 4.56 2.13 10.70
N ARG A 44 3.28 1.92 10.40
CA ARG A 44 2.57 2.63 9.33
C ARG A 44 2.60 4.14 9.53
N ALA A 45 2.40 4.63 10.75
CA ALA A 45 2.47 6.05 11.06
C ALA A 45 3.90 6.61 10.83
N ALA A 46 4.93 5.91 11.34
CA ALA A 46 6.32 6.32 11.17
C ALA A 46 6.74 6.38 9.68
N ARG A 47 6.33 5.38 8.89
CA ARG A 47 6.61 5.35 7.44
C ARG A 47 5.85 6.44 6.68
N GLN A 48 4.63 6.78 7.09
CA GLN A 48 3.87 7.88 6.50
C GLN A 48 4.53 9.23 6.77
N ASP A 49 5.04 9.45 7.99
CA ASP A 49 5.80 10.66 8.31
C ASP A 49 7.09 10.76 7.50
N GLU A 50 7.83 9.66 7.36
CA GLU A 50 9.02 9.59 6.50
C GLU A 50 8.68 9.93 5.03
N LEU A 51 7.58 9.36 4.50
CA LEU A 51 7.12 9.68 3.15
C LEU A 51 6.74 11.16 3.01
N ASN A 52 6.03 11.72 3.99
CA ASN A 52 5.66 13.14 4.00
C ASN A 52 6.90 14.04 3.99
N GLN A 53 7.94 13.68 4.77
CA GLN A 53 9.23 14.38 4.77
C GLN A 53 9.90 14.27 3.40
N TYR A 54 9.90 13.08 2.79
CA TYR A 54 10.49 12.86 1.48
C TYR A 54 9.78 13.67 0.39
N VAL A 55 8.44 13.67 0.38
CA VAL A 55 7.63 14.49 -0.54
C VAL A 55 7.85 15.98 -0.30
N THR A 56 7.95 16.43 0.95
CA THR A 56 8.27 17.84 1.25
C THR A 56 9.66 18.23 0.75
N ARG A 57 10.64 17.34 0.89
CA ARG A 57 12.05 17.60 0.56
C ARG A 57 12.35 17.48 -0.94
N TYR A 58 11.70 16.56 -1.64
CA TYR A 58 12.04 16.17 -3.00
C TYR A 58 10.86 16.15 -3.97
N GLY A 59 9.63 16.31 -3.48
CA GLY A 59 8.44 16.33 -4.32
C GLY A 59 8.48 17.50 -5.29
N TYR A 60 8.44 17.19 -6.58
CA TYR A 60 8.30 18.19 -7.64
C TYR A 60 7.07 19.04 -7.37
N ARG A 61 7.27 20.36 -7.30
CA ARG A 61 6.17 21.33 -7.47
C ARG A 61 5.54 21.02 -8.82
N THR A 62 4.25 20.68 -8.81
CA THR A 62 3.43 20.71 -10.03
C THR A 62 3.34 22.13 -10.56
#